data_AF-A0A7D5S632-F1
#
_entry.id   AF-A0A7D5S632-F1
#
_cell.length_a   1.000
_cell.length_b   1.000
_cell.length_c   1.000
_cell.angle_alpha   90.00
_cell.angle_beta   90.00
_cell.angle_gamma   90.00
#
_symmetry.space_group_name_H-M   'P 1'
#
loop_
_entity.id
_entity.type
_entity.pdbx_description
1 polymer ?
#
loop_
_entity_poly.entity_id
_entity_poly.type
_entity_poly.pdbx_seq_one_letter_code
_entity_poly.pdbx_strand_id
1 'polypeptide(L)' 'MFYEGEQTVIDNYFPEKMEIGYNSMAYVNKASILRMFSKGKVYDVTNMGLNELRLDYDVLQFKVGFNAFRMFYNGEFYN' A
#
# COMPACT_ATOMS: atom_id res chain seq x y z
N MET A 1 -12.59 5.37 1.48
CA MET A 1 -12.41 4.39 0.39
C MET A 1 -13.74 3.67 0.21
N PHE A 2 -14.16 3.40 -1.03
CA PHE A 2 -15.41 2.68 -1.32
C PHE A 2 -15.09 1.37 -2.07
N TYR A 3 -15.55 0.24 -1.54
CA TYR A 3 -15.35 -1.09 -2.13
C TYR A 3 -16.58 -1.95 -1.88
N GLU A 4 -17.12 -2.59 -2.92
CA GLU A 4 -18.27 -3.51 -2.85
C GLU A 4 -19.49 -2.98 -2.06
N GLY A 5 -19.78 -1.67 -2.15
CA GLY A 5 -20.91 -1.06 -1.45
C GLY A 5 -20.60 -0.56 -0.04
N GLU A 6 -19.40 -0.81 0.47
CA GLU A 6 -18.97 -0.39 1.79
C GLU A 6 -17.99 0.79 1.73
N GLN A 7 -18.20 1.77 2.63
CA GLN A 7 -17.28 2.88 2.81
C GLN A 7 -16.41 2.66 4.06
N THR A 8 -15.09 2.64 3.87
CA THR A 8 -14.10 2.48 4.95
C THR A 8 -13.20 3.70 5.05
N VAL A 9 -13.01 4.19 6.28
CA VAL A 9 -11.96 5.16 6.61
C VAL A 9 -10.66 4.39 6.81
N ILE A 10 -9.68 4.63 5.94
CA ILE A 10 -8.39 3.92 5.93
C ILE A 10 -7.27 4.74 6.58
N ASP A 11 -7.46 6.06 6.66
CA ASP A 11 -6.56 7.00 7.32
C ASP A 11 -7.33 8.28 7.68
N ASN A 12 -6.87 8.98 8.71
CA ASN A 12 -7.44 10.26 9.15
C ASN A 12 -6.88 11.45 8.35
N TYR A 13 -5.80 11.23 7.59
CA TYR A 13 -5.14 12.25 6.80
C TYR A 13 -5.08 11.86 5.34
N PHE A 14 -5.19 12.85 4.46
CA PHE A 14 -4.95 12.64 3.05
C PHE A 14 -3.45 12.37 2.83
N PRO A 15 -3.06 11.22 2.23
CA PRO A 15 -1.66 10.90 2.03
C PRO A 15 -1.08 11.73 0.89
N GLU A 16 0.19 12.12 1.02
CA GLU A 16 0.87 12.96 0.02
C GLU A 16 1.20 12.20 -1.27
N LYS A 17 1.42 10.89 -1.16
CA LYS A 17 1.70 9.98 -2.28
C LYS A 17 0.81 8.75 -2.16
N MET A 18 0.16 8.39 -3.26
CA MET A 18 -0.67 7.20 -3.39
C MET A 18 -0.59 6.63 -4.81
N GLU A 19 -0.67 5.31 -4.92
CA GLU A 19 -0.89 4.58 -6.16
C GLU A 19 -2.22 3.84 -6.06
N ILE A 20 -3.08 3.97 -7.07
CA ILE A 20 -4.43 3.40 -7.08
C ILE A 20 -4.52 2.36 -8.20
N GLY A 21 -4.90 1.14 -7.83
CA GLY A 21 -5.29 0.06 -8.73
C GLY A 21 -6.81 -0.14 -8.73
N TYR A 22 -7.27 -1.21 -9.37
CA TYR A 22 -8.71 -1.48 -9.54
C TYR A 22 -9.42 -1.76 -8.21
N ASN A 23 -8.85 -2.64 -7.37
CA ASN A 23 -9.42 -3.07 -6.09
C ASN A 23 -8.50 -2.75 -4.90
N SER A 24 -7.46 -1.96 -5.15
CA SER A 24 -6.36 -1.76 -4.24
C SER A 24 -5.82 -0.34 -4.30
N MET A 25 -5.24 0.13 -3.20
CA MET A 25 -4.54 1.40 -3.13
C MET A 25 -3.36 1.28 -2.16
N ALA A 26 -2.20 1.74 -2.59
CA ALA A 26 -1.01 1.82 -1.75
C ALA A 26 -0.70 3.29 -1.44
N TYR A 27 -0.36 3.59 -0.20
CA TYR A 27 -0.09 4.96 0.23
C TYR A 27 0.84 4.98 1.43
N VAL A 28 1.54 6.10 1.63
CA VAL A 28 2.35 6.33 2.83
C VAL A 28 1.58 7.24 3.76
N ASN A 29 1.35 6.80 5.00
CA ASN A 29 0.66 7.61 6.00
C ASN A 29 1.60 8.61 6.70
N LYS A 30 1.04 9.45 7.59
CA LYS A 30 1.83 10.43 8.36
C LYS A 30 2.86 9.82 9.31
N ALA A 31 2.75 8.53 9.64
CA ALA A 31 3.72 7.81 10.45
C ALA A 31 4.85 7.18 9.60
N SER A 32 4.92 7.53 8.31
CA SER A 32 5.88 6.98 7.34
C SER A 32 5.76 5.46 7.15
N ILE A 33 4.55 4.92 7.34
CA ILE A 33 4.24 3.52 7.08
C ILE A 33 3.65 3.43 5.68
N LEU A 34 4.25 2.60 4.83
CA LEU A 34 3.63 2.14 3.59
C LEU A 34 2.47 1.21 3.96
N ARG A 35 1.25 1.64 3.65
CA ARG A 35 0.03 0.87 3.83
C ARG A 35 -0.55 0.48 2.48
N MET A 36 -1.31 -0.62 2.47
CA MET A 36 -2.08 -1.04 1.32
C MET A 36 -3.51 -1.34 1.75
N PHE A 37 -4.47 -0.67 1.13
CA PHE A 37 -5.84 -1.17 1.07
C PHE A 37 -5.94 -2.18 -0.09
N SER A 38 -6.49 -3.36 0.16
CA SER A 38 -6.81 -4.35 -0.89
C SER A 38 -7.98 -5.22 -0.46
N LYS A 39 -8.98 -5.39 -1.34
CA LYS A 39 -10.11 -6.33 -1.14
C LYS A 39 -10.78 -6.20 0.24
N GLY A 40 -11.07 -4.97 0.65
CA GLY A 40 -11.73 -4.67 1.92
C GLY A 40 -10.82 -4.63 3.16
N LYS A 41 -9.51 -4.91 3.02
CA LYS A 41 -8.57 -4.98 4.15
C LYS A 41 -7.48 -3.91 4.03
N VAL A 42 -7.01 -3.42 5.17
CA VAL A 42 -5.86 -2.52 5.26
C VAL A 42 -4.68 -3.28 5.87
N TYR A 43 -3.52 -3.20 5.20
CA TYR A 43 -2.28 -3.83 5.60
C TYR A 43 -1.23 -2.77 5.90
N ASP A 44 -0.50 -2.95 7.01
CA ASP A 44 0.74 -2.23 7.26
C ASP A 44 1.88 -3.03 6.61
N VAL A 45 2.37 -2.54 5.47
CA VAL A 45 3.33 -3.28 4.64
C VAL A 45 4.74 -3.11 5.17
N THR A 46 5.17 -1.87 5.41
CA THR A 46 6.50 -1.61 5.99
C THR A 46 6.61 -0.18 6.51
N ASN A 47 7.48 0.03 7.50
CA ASN A 47 7.91 1.34 7.97
C ASN A 47 9.35 1.67 7.53
N MET A 48 9.96 0.86 6.66
CA MET A 48 11.27 1.16 6.10
C MET A 48 11.19 2.32 5.11
N GLY A 49 12.29 3.09 5.00
CA GLY A 49 12.39 4.17 4.03
C GLY A 49 12.12 3.69 2.61
N LEU A 50 11.08 4.26 2.00
CA LEU A 50 10.57 3.91 0.68
C LEU A 50 11.32 4.71 -0.40
N ASN A 51 11.92 4.00 -1.35
CA ASN A 51 12.62 4.61 -2.48
C ASN A 51 11.69 4.70 -3.70
N GLU A 52 11.02 3.59 -4.01
CA GLU A 52 10.14 3.45 -5.17
C GLU A 52 8.94 2.60 -4.80
N LEU A 53 7.81 2.87 -5.46
CA LEU A 53 6.53 2.22 -5.28
C LEU A 53 5.84 2.09 -6.64
N ARG A 54 5.23 0.95 -6.90
CA ARG A 54 4.32 0.72 -8.01
C ARG A 54 3.23 -0.26 -7.59
N LEU A 55 2.00 0.00 -8.00
CA LEU A 55 0.88 -0.90 -7.77
C LEU A 55 0.33 -1.38 -9.13
N ASP A 56 0.38 -2.69 -9.38
CA ASP A 56 -0.21 -3.30 -10.57
C ASP A 56 -1.37 -4.20 -10.15
N TYR A 57 -2.60 -3.76 -10.41
CA TYR A 57 -3.82 -4.35 -9.87
C TYR A 57 -3.77 -4.46 -8.34
N ASP A 58 -3.52 -5.65 -7.82
CA ASP A 58 -3.46 -5.96 -6.39
C ASP A 58 -2.04 -6.32 -5.92
N VAL A 59 -1.05 -6.28 -6.82
CA VAL A 59 0.34 -6.61 -6.50
C VAL A 59 1.12 -5.33 -6.27
N LEU A 60 1.62 -5.18 -5.06
CA LEU A 60 2.41 -4.05 -4.63
C LEU A 60 3.90 -4.35 -4.81
N GLN A 61 4.58 -3.56 -5.64
CA GLN A 61 6.03 -3.63 -5.86
C GLN A 61 6.68 -2.39 -5.24
N PHE A 62 7.75 -2.58 -4.47
CA PHE A 62 8.40 -1.47 -3.79
C PHE A 62 9.88 -1.73 -3.53
N LYS A 63 10.65 -0.65 -3.42
CA LYS A 63 12.07 -0.67 -3.01
C LYS A 63 12.25 0.04 -1.70
N VAL A 64 12.98 -0.57 -0.78
CA VAL A 64 13.26 -0.01 0.56
C VAL A 64 14.74 -0.12 0.92
N GLY A 65 15.19 0.79 1.79
CA GLY A 65 16.56 0.78 2.32
C GLY A 65 17.62 0.84 1.21
N PHE A 66 18.55 -0.10 1.19
CA PHE A 66 19.61 -0.23 0.19
C PHE A 66 19.12 -0.81 -1.15
N ASN A 67 18.01 -0.27 -1.68
CA ASN A 67 17.36 -0.74 -2.92
C ASN A 67 16.93 -2.21 -2.90
N ALA A 68 16.58 -2.73 -1.72
CA ALA A 68 15.98 -4.05 -1.62
C ALA A 68 14.59 -4.02 -2.27
N PHE A 69 14.45 -4.71 -3.39
CA PHE A 69 13.19 -4.89 -4.08
C PHE A 69 12.34 -5.94 -3.36
N ARG A 70 11.05 -5.65 -3.19
CA ARG A 70 10.08 -6.54 -2.54
C ARG A 70 8.75 -6.47 -3.26
N MET A 71 8.01 -7.57 -3.20
CA MET A 71 6.62 -7.62 -3.61
C MET A 71 5.73 -7.96 -2.42
N PHE A 72 4.52 -7.43 -2.42
CA PHE A 72 3.49 -7.74 -1.42
C PHE A 72 2.17 -8.01 -2.13
N TYR A 73 1.53 -9.11 -1.76
CA TYR A 73 0.23 -9.50 -2.30
C TYR A 73 -0.56 -10.27 -1.25
N ASN A 74 -1.80 -9.82 -0.99
CA ASN A 74 -2.76 -10.54 -0.14
C ASN A 74 -2.23 -10.90 1.27
N GLY A 75 -1.40 -10.04 1.88
CA GLY A 75 -0.85 -10.28 3.22
C GLY A 75 0.53 -10.94 3.25
N GLU A 76 1.04 -11.38 2.10
CA GLU A 76 2.30 -12.13 1.99
C GLU A 76 3.37 -11.33 1.25
N PHE A 77 4.64 -11.56 1.61
CA PHE A 77 5.80 -10.99 0.92
C PHE A 77 6.41 -12.00 -0.04
N TYR A 78 6.84 -11.52 -1.20
CA TYR A 78 7.53 -12.31 -2.22
C TYR A 78 8.86 -11.64 -2.60
N ASN A 79 9.84 -12.48 -2.96
CA ASN A 79 11.19 -12.10 -3.39
C ASN A 79 11.41 -12.49 -4.85
#